data_AF-A0A960TST0-F1
#
_entry.id   AF-A0A960TST0-F1
#
_cell.length_a   1.000
_cell.length_b   1.000
_cell.length_c   1.000
_cell.angle_alpha   90.00
_cell.angle_beta   90.00
_cell.angle_gamma   90.00
#
_symmetry.space_group_name_H-M   'P 1'
#
loop_
_entity.id
_entity.type
_entity.pdbx_description
1 polymer ?
#
loop_
_entity_poly.entity_id
_entity_poly.type
_entity_poly.pdbx_seq_one_letter_code
_entity_poly.pdbx_strand_id
1 'polypeptide(L)'
;MRYPQPLTRGTLIKREKRFLVHVRLDDGREVIAHTNNTGTMLGCNTPGSPVWLSPAENPKRKLQWTYELIESDGVLVGINTAVPNALAVEGVLDGTVTELQGYDTVRREVKYGEGSRVDVLLQRGDDRCWVEVKNVTLVEDGAALFPDAVTERGRKHLHELSAMVAAGDRAAMLFVIQRADAERFAPAAA
;
A
#
# COMPACT_ATOMS: atom_id res chain seq x y z
N MET A 1 -4.17 -6.38 -10.58
CA MET A 1 -5.27 -6.79 -9.67
C MET A 1 -6.58 -6.28 -10.24
N ARG A 2 -7.64 -7.10 -10.18
CA ARG A 2 -9.01 -6.61 -10.35
C ARG A 2 -9.68 -6.56 -8.98
N TYR A 3 -10.39 -5.47 -8.69
CA TYR A 3 -11.27 -5.46 -7.53
C TYR A 3 -12.37 -6.52 -7.68
N PRO A 4 -12.71 -7.26 -6.62
CA PRO A 4 -13.69 -8.34 -6.70
C PRO A 4 -15.10 -7.83 -6.98
N GLN A 5 -15.36 -6.56 -6.65
CA GLN A 5 -16.61 -5.86 -6.94
C GLN A 5 -16.30 -4.48 -7.52
N PRO A 6 -17.19 -3.91 -8.36
CA PRO A 6 -17.05 -2.54 -8.83
C PRO A 6 -16.94 -1.57 -7.65
N LEU A 7 -16.04 -0.59 -7.78
CA LEU A 7 -15.92 0.45 -6.79
C LEU A 7 -17.08 1.44 -6.89
N THR A 8 -17.55 1.92 -5.75
CA THR A 8 -18.58 2.95 -5.66
C THR A 8 -17.92 4.32 -5.52
N ARG A 9 -18.23 5.23 -6.43
CA ARG A 9 -17.69 6.58 -6.44
C ARG A 9 -18.44 7.49 -5.45
N GLY A 10 -17.71 8.45 -4.90
CA GLY A 10 -18.26 9.52 -4.10
C GLY A 10 -17.30 10.70 -3.97
N THR A 11 -17.63 11.60 -3.05
CA THR A 11 -16.86 12.80 -2.71
C THR A 11 -16.41 12.73 -1.26
N LEU A 12 -15.11 12.93 -1.00
CA LEU A 12 -14.55 13.00 0.34
C LEU A 12 -15.16 14.18 1.10
N ILE A 13 -15.78 13.93 2.25
CA ILE A 13 -16.25 14.98 3.16
C ILE A 13 -15.12 15.34 4.13
N LYS A 14 -14.60 14.32 4.84
CA LYS A 14 -13.47 14.47 5.76
C LYS A 14 -12.92 13.09 6.15
N ARG A 15 -11.64 13.04 6.49
CA ARG A 15 -11.09 11.95 7.31
C ARG A 15 -11.20 12.34 8.78
N GLU A 16 -11.85 11.50 9.56
CA GLU A 16 -11.97 11.65 11.01
C GLU A 16 -11.07 10.64 11.71
N LYS A 17 -10.24 11.12 12.63
CA LYS A 17 -9.26 10.29 13.34
C LYS A 17 -8.40 9.52 12.33
N ARG A 18 -7.91 8.34 12.72
CA ARG A 18 -6.97 7.56 11.89
C ARG A 18 -7.65 6.68 10.85
N PHE A 19 -8.84 6.16 11.15
CA PHE A 19 -9.44 5.02 10.44
C PHE A 19 -10.82 5.28 9.82
N LEU A 20 -11.41 6.47 10.01
CA LEU A 20 -12.78 6.77 9.55
C LEU A 20 -12.74 7.83 8.46
N VAL A 21 -13.46 7.56 7.37
CA VAL A 21 -13.53 8.47 6.22
C VAL A 21 -14.99 8.69 5.88
N HIS A 22 -15.43 9.93 6.00
CA HIS A 22 -16.79 10.34 5.67
C HIS A 22 -16.86 10.70 4.19
N VAL A 23 -17.80 10.08 3.48
CA VAL A 23 -17.95 10.20 2.03
C VAL A 23 -19.42 10.41 1.69
N ARG A 24 -19.69 11.32 0.76
CA ARG A 24 -21.00 11.42 0.10
C ARG A 24 -20.91 10.66 -1.23
N LEU A 25 -21.64 9.55 -1.34
CA LEU A 25 -21.71 8.76 -2.56
C LEU A 25 -22.40 9.54 -3.69
N ASP A 26 -22.16 9.16 -4.94
CA ASP A 26 -22.76 9.81 -6.11
C ASP A 26 -24.31 9.70 -6.13
N ASP A 27 -24.89 8.74 -5.41
CA ASP A 27 -26.34 8.61 -5.21
C ASP A 27 -26.92 9.47 -4.07
N GLY A 28 -26.08 10.29 -3.43
CA GLY A 28 -26.45 11.24 -2.38
C GLY A 28 -26.37 10.69 -0.95
N ARG A 29 -26.14 9.38 -0.75
CA ARG A 29 -25.99 8.81 0.60
C ARG A 29 -24.68 9.24 1.24
N GLU A 30 -24.71 9.57 2.53
CA GLU A 30 -23.50 9.75 3.32
C GLU A 30 -23.14 8.45 4.04
N VAL A 31 -21.88 8.03 3.89
CA VAL A 31 -21.36 6.79 4.48
C VAL A 31 -20.05 7.04 5.21
N ILE A 32 -19.75 6.16 6.16
CA ILE A 32 -18.45 6.10 6.82
C ILE A 32 -17.70 4.87 6.33
N ALA A 33 -16.59 5.10 5.65
CA ALA A 33 -15.67 4.07 5.20
C ALA A 33 -14.52 3.88 6.19
N HIS A 34 -13.98 2.67 6.20
CA HIS A 34 -12.73 2.37 6.88
C HIS A 34 -11.53 2.66 5.97
N THR A 35 -10.47 3.24 6.52
CA THR A 35 -9.13 3.22 5.91
C THR A 35 -8.16 2.46 6.80
N ASN A 36 -7.36 1.57 6.21
CA ASN A 36 -6.21 0.94 6.88
C ASN A 36 -4.93 1.77 6.73
N ASN A 37 -4.98 2.85 5.93
CA ASN A 37 -3.88 3.78 5.82
C ASN A 37 -3.76 4.59 7.11
N THR A 38 -2.68 4.33 7.82
CA THR A 38 -2.38 4.93 9.12
C THR A 38 -1.44 6.13 9.04
N GLY A 39 -0.95 6.44 7.84
CA GLY A 39 -0.07 7.56 7.53
C GLY A 39 -0.81 8.89 7.47
N THR A 40 -0.06 9.96 7.16
CA THR A 40 -0.60 11.32 7.07
C THR A 40 -1.57 11.44 5.89
N MET A 41 -1.36 10.64 4.84
CA MET A 41 -2.06 10.79 3.56
C MET A 41 -1.85 12.19 3.00
N LEU A 42 -0.61 12.70 3.13
CA LEU A 42 -0.22 14.01 2.61
C LEU A 42 -0.52 14.07 1.11
N GLY A 43 -1.18 15.16 0.69
CA GLY A 43 -1.67 15.31 -0.68
C GLY A 43 -2.85 14.39 -1.07
N CYS A 44 -3.35 13.54 -0.16
CA CYS A 44 -4.36 12.51 -0.44
C CYS A 44 -5.56 12.54 0.53
N ASN A 45 -5.91 13.72 1.05
CA ASN A 45 -6.95 13.87 2.08
C ASN A 45 -7.72 15.20 1.98
N THR A 46 -7.86 15.76 0.78
CA THR A 46 -8.51 17.05 0.56
C THR A 46 -10.03 16.89 0.49
N PRO A 47 -10.82 17.52 1.38
CA PRO A 47 -12.28 17.55 1.26
C PRO A 47 -12.73 18.05 -0.12
N GLY A 48 -13.73 17.38 -0.69
CA GLY A 48 -14.20 17.64 -2.05
C GLY A 48 -13.55 16.76 -3.12
N SER A 49 -12.46 16.05 -2.82
CA SER A 49 -11.84 15.12 -3.78
C SER A 49 -12.76 13.95 -4.14
N PRO A 50 -12.81 13.53 -5.41
CA PRO A 50 -13.39 12.26 -5.81
C PRO A 50 -12.73 11.08 -5.10
N VAL A 51 -13.52 10.10 -4.68
CA VAL A 51 -13.07 8.89 -3.99
C VAL A 51 -13.79 7.65 -4.51
N TRP A 52 -13.18 6.49 -4.29
CA TRP A 52 -13.74 5.19 -4.63
C TRP A 52 -13.69 4.27 -3.43
N LEU A 53 -14.83 3.64 -3.15
CA LEU A 53 -15.04 2.74 -2.04
C LEU A 53 -15.36 1.33 -2.53
N SER A 54 -14.82 0.32 -1.86
CA SER A 54 -15.29 -1.06 -2.01
C SER A 54 -16.30 -1.38 -0.89
N PRO A 55 -17.36 -2.15 -1.18
CA PRO A 55 -18.22 -2.68 -0.13
C PRO A 55 -17.47 -3.72 0.71
N ALA A 56 -17.79 -3.81 2.00
CA ALA A 56 -17.23 -4.84 2.86
C ALA A 56 -17.71 -6.23 2.43
N GLU A 57 -16.77 -7.17 2.26
CA GLU A 57 -17.12 -8.57 1.94
C GLU A 57 -17.88 -9.27 3.09
N ASN A 58 -17.51 -8.95 4.34
CA ASN A 58 -18.19 -9.48 5.51
C ASN A 58 -19.39 -8.58 5.89
N PRO A 59 -20.64 -9.05 5.73
CA PRO A 59 -21.82 -8.24 6.05
C PRO A 59 -21.92 -7.89 7.54
N LYS A 60 -21.24 -8.63 8.43
CA LYS A 60 -21.21 -8.35 9.88
C LYS A 60 -20.23 -7.23 10.25
N ARG A 61 -19.43 -6.70 9.32
CA ARG A 61 -18.46 -5.64 9.61
C ARG A 61 -19.19 -4.35 10.00
N LYS A 62 -18.74 -3.66 11.05
CA LYS A 62 -19.38 -2.41 11.50
C LYS A 62 -19.39 -1.33 10.42
N LEU A 63 -18.29 -1.17 9.70
CA LEU A 63 -18.16 -0.24 8.57
C LEU A 63 -18.32 -1.03 7.27
N GLN A 64 -19.39 -0.75 6.54
CA GLN A 64 -19.77 -1.49 5.33
C GLN A 64 -18.98 -1.07 4.09
N TRP A 65 -18.03 -0.13 4.24
CA TRP A 65 -17.22 0.41 3.14
C TRP A 65 -15.74 0.43 3.50
N THR A 66 -14.87 0.24 2.51
CA THR A 66 -13.42 0.42 2.62
C THR A 66 -12.98 1.48 1.62
N TYR A 67 -12.10 2.37 2.07
CA TYR A 67 -11.56 3.45 1.26
C TYR A 67 -10.41 2.94 0.40
N GLU A 68 -10.63 2.89 -0.92
CA GLU A 68 -9.68 2.28 -1.86
C GLU A 68 -8.82 3.33 -2.53
N LEU A 69 -9.45 4.29 -3.22
CA LEU A 69 -8.77 5.26 -4.08
C LEU A 69 -9.26 6.69 -3.81
N ILE A 70 -8.39 7.66 -4.04
CA ILE A 70 -8.72 9.09 -4.11
C ILE A 70 -8.20 9.65 -5.43
N GLU A 71 -8.87 10.65 -5.97
CA GLU A 71 -8.30 11.49 -7.02
C GLU A 71 -7.56 12.67 -6.39
N SER A 72 -6.28 12.80 -6.72
CA SER A 72 -5.41 13.90 -6.32
C SER A 72 -4.64 14.40 -7.53
N ASP A 73 -4.56 15.72 -7.72
CA ASP A 73 -3.88 16.35 -8.86
C ASP A 73 -4.31 15.79 -10.23
N GLY A 74 -5.58 15.37 -10.35
CA GLY A 74 -6.14 14.80 -11.58
C GLY A 74 -5.75 13.33 -11.86
N VAL A 75 -5.07 12.66 -10.92
CA VAL A 75 -4.73 11.24 -11.03
C VAL A 75 -5.35 10.41 -9.90
N LEU A 76 -5.59 9.12 -10.19
CA LEU A 76 -6.03 8.16 -9.17
C LEU A 76 -4.86 7.71 -8.31
N VAL A 77 -5.06 7.73 -6.99
CA VAL A 77 -4.08 7.32 -5.98
C VAL A 77 -4.63 6.20 -5.11
N GLY A 78 -3.86 5.11 -4.99
CA GLY A 78 -4.19 3.96 -4.15
C GLY A 78 -3.92 4.19 -2.66
N ILE A 79 -4.99 4.31 -1.86
CA ILE A 79 -4.89 4.60 -0.42
C ILE A 79 -4.88 3.34 0.43
N ASN A 80 -5.60 2.29 0.02
CA ASN A 80 -5.64 1.04 0.77
C ASN A 80 -4.28 0.36 0.79
N THR A 81 -3.63 0.33 1.97
CA THR A 81 -2.26 -0.17 2.12
C THR A 81 -2.14 -1.68 2.02
N ALA A 82 -3.25 -2.42 1.92
CA ALA A 82 -3.23 -3.87 1.65
C ALA A 82 -3.12 -4.18 0.15
N VAL A 83 -3.50 -3.24 -0.72
CA VAL A 83 -3.45 -3.40 -2.18
C VAL A 83 -2.01 -3.55 -2.70
N PRO A 84 -1.02 -2.73 -2.27
CA PRO A 84 0.38 -2.89 -2.65
C PRO A 84 0.93 -4.31 -2.45
N ASN A 85 0.64 -4.96 -1.33
CA ASN A 85 1.13 -6.32 -1.06
C ASN A 85 0.56 -7.33 -2.07
N ALA A 86 -0.70 -7.15 -2.47
CA ALA A 86 -1.32 -8.01 -3.47
C ALA A 86 -0.83 -7.69 -4.88
N LEU A 87 -0.59 -6.41 -5.23
CA LEU A 87 0.05 -6.01 -6.48
C LEU A 87 1.48 -6.55 -6.59
N ALA A 88 2.24 -6.52 -5.50
CA ALA A 88 3.59 -7.08 -5.44
C ALA A 88 3.57 -8.59 -5.71
N VAL A 89 2.68 -9.33 -5.05
CA VAL A 89 2.54 -10.78 -5.28
C VAL A 89 2.09 -11.06 -6.71
N GLU A 90 1.12 -10.32 -7.24
CA GLU A 90 0.68 -10.47 -8.62
C GLU A 90 1.83 -10.22 -9.61
N GLY A 91 2.57 -9.13 -9.43
CA GLY A 91 3.72 -8.77 -10.27
C GLY A 91 4.89 -9.76 -10.18
N VAL A 92 5.04 -10.45 -9.05
CA VAL A 92 5.99 -11.56 -8.93
C VAL A 92 5.46 -12.79 -9.68
N LEU A 93 4.18 -13.14 -9.53
CA LEU A 93 3.62 -14.35 -10.13
C LEU A 93 3.46 -14.26 -11.66
N ASP A 94 3.20 -13.06 -12.19
CA ASP A 94 2.98 -12.84 -13.62
C ASP A 94 4.25 -12.43 -14.40
N GLY A 95 5.38 -12.26 -13.71
CA GLY A 95 6.65 -11.91 -14.33
C GLY A 95 6.89 -10.40 -14.53
N THR A 96 5.96 -9.53 -14.12
CA THR A 96 6.12 -8.07 -14.23
C THR A 96 7.35 -7.56 -13.45
N VAL A 97 7.58 -8.10 -12.25
CA VAL A 97 8.76 -7.77 -11.43
C VAL A 97 9.85 -8.81 -11.72
N THR A 98 10.63 -8.54 -12.78
CA THR A 98 11.61 -9.48 -13.31
C THR A 98 12.73 -9.83 -12.32
N GLU A 99 13.11 -8.89 -11.46
CA GLU A 99 14.17 -9.00 -10.46
C GLU A 99 13.81 -9.99 -9.34
N LEU A 100 12.52 -10.30 -9.18
CA LEU A 100 12.00 -11.20 -8.15
C LEU A 100 11.57 -12.57 -8.72
N GLN A 101 11.97 -12.89 -9.95
CA GLN A 101 11.70 -14.17 -10.59
C GLN A 101 12.67 -15.29 -10.15
N GLY A 102 12.30 -16.53 -10.47
CA GLY A 102 13.14 -17.71 -10.28
C GLY A 102 13.00 -18.39 -8.92
N TYR A 103 11.92 -18.11 -8.18
CA TYR A 103 11.61 -18.77 -6.91
C TYR A 103 10.44 -19.76 -7.07
N ASP A 104 10.45 -20.85 -6.31
CA ASP A 104 9.41 -21.90 -6.38
C ASP A 104 8.16 -21.54 -5.59
N THR A 105 8.33 -20.76 -4.52
CA THR A 105 7.25 -20.44 -3.59
C THR A 105 7.20 -18.96 -3.27
N VAL A 106 5.97 -18.48 -3.09
CA VAL A 106 5.63 -17.11 -2.65
C VAL A 106 4.78 -17.23 -1.40
N ARG A 107 5.30 -16.78 -0.26
CA ARG A 107 4.59 -16.78 1.02
C ARG A 107 4.41 -15.35 1.52
N ARG A 108 3.26 -15.06 2.12
CA ARG A 108 2.93 -13.71 2.63
C ARG A 108 2.96 -13.67 4.16
N GLU A 109 3.24 -12.51 4.74
CA GLU A 109 3.14 -12.26 6.19
C GLU A 109 4.01 -13.21 7.05
N VAL A 110 5.22 -13.51 6.58
CA VAL A 110 6.14 -14.46 7.25
C VAL A 110 6.89 -13.76 8.39
N LYS A 111 6.89 -14.35 9.58
CA LYS A 111 7.61 -13.80 10.74
C LYS A 111 9.13 -13.85 10.52
N TYR A 112 9.82 -12.77 10.90
CA TYR A 112 11.28 -12.66 10.86
C TYR A 112 11.77 -11.62 11.89
N GLY A 113 13.08 -11.63 12.16
CA GLY A 113 13.71 -10.68 13.09
C GLY A 113 13.12 -10.74 14.51
N GLU A 114 13.05 -9.58 15.15
CA GLU A 114 12.61 -9.42 16.55
C GLU A 114 11.12 -9.02 16.60
N GLY A 115 10.29 -9.86 15.99
CA GLY A 115 8.82 -9.73 16.07
C GLY A 115 8.17 -8.98 14.92
N SER A 116 8.84 -8.84 13.78
CA SER A 116 8.25 -8.30 12.56
C SER A 116 7.74 -9.41 11.63
N ARG A 117 6.96 -9.01 10.64
CA ARG A 117 6.54 -9.86 9.52
C ARG A 117 6.96 -9.19 8.23
N VAL A 118 7.57 -9.97 7.34
CA VAL A 118 7.87 -9.54 5.99
C VAL A 118 6.61 -9.69 5.15
N ASP A 119 6.39 -8.77 4.22
CA ASP A 119 5.20 -8.79 3.36
C ASP A 119 5.21 -10.02 2.45
N VAL A 120 6.37 -10.33 1.83
CA VAL A 120 6.55 -11.47 0.93
C VAL A 120 7.90 -12.17 1.19
N LEU A 121 7.88 -13.49 1.28
CA LEU A 121 9.06 -14.36 1.27
C LEU A 121 9.03 -15.22 0.01
N LEU A 122 10.05 -15.06 -0.82
CA LEU A 122 10.29 -15.88 -2.00
C LEU A 122 11.34 -16.94 -1.66
N GLN A 123 11.15 -18.17 -2.13
CA GLN A 123 12.09 -19.26 -1.80
C GLN A 123 12.21 -20.30 -2.92
N ARG A 124 13.45 -20.74 -3.18
CA ARG A 124 13.83 -21.88 -4.03
C ARG A 124 14.90 -22.69 -3.30
N GLY A 125 14.57 -23.90 -2.87
CA GLY A 125 15.44 -24.67 -1.97
C GLY A 125 15.77 -23.87 -0.70
N ASP A 126 17.07 -23.66 -0.46
CA ASP A 126 17.57 -22.83 0.65
C ASP A 126 17.72 -21.35 0.31
N ASP A 127 17.66 -20.97 -0.98
CA ASP A 127 17.72 -19.58 -1.41
C ASP A 127 16.44 -18.84 -0.99
N ARG A 128 16.59 -17.78 -0.19
CA ARG A 128 15.48 -16.94 0.28
C ARG A 128 15.63 -15.50 -0.20
N CYS A 129 14.50 -14.87 -0.55
CA CYS A 129 14.40 -13.43 -0.73
C CYS A 129 13.28 -12.83 0.13
N TRP A 130 13.68 -11.99 1.09
CA TRP A 130 12.80 -11.25 1.99
C TRP A 130 12.39 -9.93 1.34
N VAL A 131 11.11 -9.78 0.99
CA VAL A 131 10.61 -8.62 0.26
C VAL A 131 9.64 -7.83 1.13
N GLU A 132 10.05 -6.62 1.52
CA GLU A 132 9.18 -5.65 2.20
C GLU A 132 8.59 -4.71 1.16
N VAL A 133 7.28 -4.49 1.23
CA VAL A 133 6.51 -3.70 0.28
C VAL A 133 6.14 -2.37 0.91
N LYS A 134 6.27 -1.28 0.16
CA LYS A 134 5.89 0.07 0.58
C LYS A 134 4.90 0.69 -0.40
N ASN A 135 3.82 1.25 0.14
CA ASN A 135 2.92 2.09 -0.64
C ASN A 135 3.52 3.49 -0.77
N VAL A 136 3.63 4.01 -1.98
CA VAL A 136 4.12 5.38 -2.23
C VAL A 136 3.01 6.20 -2.87
N THR A 137 2.55 7.21 -2.14
CA THR A 137 1.44 8.10 -2.54
C THR A 137 1.82 9.57 -2.60
N LEU A 138 2.98 9.95 -2.05
CA LEU A 138 3.51 11.30 -2.12
C LEU A 138 4.29 11.47 -3.43
N VAL A 139 3.91 12.47 -4.23
CA VAL A 139 4.64 12.89 -5.43
C VAL A 139 4.83 14.41 -5.36
N GLU A 140 6.07 14.85 -5.58
CA GLU A 140 6.45 16.26 -5.66
C GLU A 140 7.36 16.46 -6.88
N ASP A 141 7.03 17.39 -7.78
CA ASP A 141 7.80 17.68 -9.00
C ASP A 141 8.18 16.41 -9.80
N GLY A 142 7.23 15.49 -9.96
CA GLY A 142 7.39 14.21 -10.66
C GLY A 142 8.21 13.15 -9.90
N ALA A 143 8.68 13.43 -8.68
CA ALA A 143 9.33 12.43 -7.83
C ALA A 143 8.34 11.78 -6.86
N ALA A 144 8.19 10.46 -6.93
CA ALA A 144 7.57 9.68 -5.88
C ALA A 144 8.50 9.58 -4.67
N LEU A 145 8.02 10.02 -3.50
CA LEU A 145 8.81 10.15 -2.29
C LEU A 145 8.34 9.22 -1.19
N PHE A 146 9.28 8.58 -0.49
CA PHE A 146 8.99 7.75 0.68
C PHE A 146 10.01 7.98 1.80
N PRO A 147 9.60 8.05 3.08
CA PRO A 147 8.21 8.05 3.57
C PRO A 147 7.54 9.43 3.50
N ASP A 148 6.21 9.49 3.66
CA ASP A 148 5.43 10.75 3.76
C ASP A 148 5.43 11.37 5.17
N ALA A 149 6.03 10.67 6.15
CA ALA A 149 6.28 11.12 7.51
C ALA A 149 7.36 10.24 8.16
N VAL A 150 8.02 10.76 9.21
CA VAL A 150 8.99 9.99 10.00
C VAL A 150 8.37 8.68 10.51
N THR A 151 9.05 7.55 10.27
CA THR A 151 8.54 6.22 10.60
C THR A 151 9.59 5.35 11.30
N GLU A 152 9.50 5.28 12.64
CA GLU A 152 10.34 4.37 13.44
C GLU A 152 10.10 2.91 13.07
N ARG A 153 8.85 2.56 12.74
CA ARG A 153 8.49 1.23 12.28
C ARG A 153 9.19 0.89 10.96
N GLY A 154 9.17 1.81 9.98
CA GLY A 154 9.86 1.61 8.71
C GLY A 154 11.37 1.41 8.91
N ARG A 155 11.98 2.20 9.80
CA ARG A 155 13.38 2.05 10.17
C ARG A 155 13.68 0.69 10.81
N LYS A 156 12.84 0.21 11.74
CA LYS A 156 12.98 -1.11 12.36
C LYS A 156 13.00 -2.23 11.30
N HIS A 157 12.01 -2.23 10.41
CA HIS A 157 11.91 -3.23 9.33
C HIS A 157 13.14 -3.20 8.41
N LEU A 158 13.68 -2.01 8.09
CA LEU A 158 14.89 -1.90 7.27
C LEU A 158 16.13 -2.50 7.96
N HIS A 159 16.28 -2.33 9.27
CA HIS A 159 17.35 -2.98 10.03
C HIS A 159 17.18 -4.50 10.07
N GLU A 160 15.97 -5.00 10.26
CA GLU A 160 15.70 -6.44 10.26
C GLU A 160 15.93 -7.08 8.89
N LEU A 161 15.59 -6.40 7.78
CA LEU A 161 15.96 -6.84 6.44
C LEU A 161 17.47 -6.87 6.24
N SER A 162 18.18 -5.86 6.73
CA SER A 162 19.65 -5.80 6.67
C SER A 162 20.29 -6.98 7.42
N ALA A 163 19.68 -7.41 8.53
CA ALA A 163 20.12 -8.59 9.27
C ALA A 163 19.94 -9.90 8.47
N MET A 164 18.88 -10.01 7.65
CA MET A 164 18.70 -11.16 6.76
C MET A 164 19.79 -11.20 5.67
N VAL A 165 20.15 -10.04 5.13
CA VAL A 165 21.29 -9.93 4.20
C VAL A 165 22.60 -10.33 4.87
N ALA A 166 22.84 -9.88 6.10
CA ALA A 166 24.02 -10.25 6.88
C ALA A 166 24.08 -11.76 7.18
N ALA A 167 22.93 -12.44 7.23
CA ALA A 167 22.82 -13.88 7.41
C ALA A 167 23.00 -14.69 6.10
N GLY A 168 23.18 -14.03 4.95
CA GLY A 168 23.40 -14.66 3.65
C GLY A 168 22.16 -14.79 2.77
N ASP A 169 20.98 -14.37 3.25
CA ASP A 169 19.77 -14.34 2.43
C ASP A 169 19.73 -13.09 1.54
N ARG A 170 18.87 -13.08 0.52
CA ARG A 170 18.58 -11.87 -0.26
C ARG A 170 17.49 -11.06 0.41
N ALA A 171 17.54 -9.73 0.33
CA ALA A 171 16.43 -8.86 0.72
C ALA A 171 16.12 -7.81 -0.36
N ALA A 172 14.87 -7.38 -0.44
CA ALA A 172 14.41 -6.32 -1.34
C ALA A 172 13.40 -5.40 -0.64
N MET A 173 13.51 -4.11 -0.93
CA MET A 173 12.47 -3.12 -0.63
C MET A 173 11.74 -2.79 -1.93
N LEU A 174 10.46 -3.17 -2.03
CA LEU A 174 9.64 -2.96 -3.21
C LEU A 174 8.70 -1.77 -2.98
N PHE A 175 8.98 -0.66 -3.66
CA PHE A 175 8.14 0.54 -3.62
C PHE A 175 7.07 0.46 -4.71
N VAL A 176 5.81 0.32 -4.29
CA VAL A 176 4.66 0.32 -5.19
C VAL A 176 4.14 1.75 -5.30
N ILE A 177 4.47 2.39 -6.42
CA ILE A 177 4.06 3.76 -6.73
C ILE A 177 2.68 3.69 -7.40
N GLN A 178 1.64 4.02 -6.65
CA GLN A 178 0.25 4.03 -7.14
C GLN A 178 -0.13 5.44 -7.62
N ARG A 179 0.73 6.07 -8.42
CA ARG A 179 0.59 7.42 -8.96
C ARG A 179 1.14 7.49 -10.38
N ALA A 180 0.27 7.77 -11.35
CA ALA A 180 0.61 7.77 -12.77
C ALA A 180 1.42 9.01 -13.20
N ASP A 181 1.47 10.04 -12.35
CA ASP A 181 2.21 11.28 -12.52
C ASP A 181 3.63 11.23 -11.93
N ALA A 182 4.07 10.08 -11.42
CA ALA A 182 5.44 9.88 -10.96
C ALA A 182 6.36 9.48 -12.12
N GLU A 183 7.49 10.17 -12.24
CA GLU A 183 8.51 9.93 -13.27
C GLU A 183 9.77 9.26 -12.69
N ARG A 184 10.03 9.48 -11.40
CA ARG A 184 11.21 8.95 -10.69
C ARG A 184 10.86 8.63 -9.24
N PHE A 185 11.72 7.84 -8.59
CA PHE A 185 11.64 7.55 -7.16
C PHE A 185 12.83 8.16 -6.43
N ALA A 186 12.58 8.71 -5.24
CA ALA A 186 13.63 9.12 -4.31
C ALA A 186 13.19 8.89 -2.85
N PRO A 187 14.14 8.67 -1.92
CA PRO A 187 13.82 8.81 -0.51
C PRO A 187 13.43 10.27 -0.22
N ALA A 188 12.43 10.47 0.64
CA ALA A 188 12.10 11.80 1.13
C ALA A 188 13.28 12.35 1.95
N ALA A 189 13.66 13.61 1.72
CA ALA A 189 14.65 14.28 2.56
C ALA A 189 14.11 14.43 3.99
N ALA A 190 15.01 14.32 4.97
CA ALA A 190 14.68 14.43 6.39
C ALA A 190 14.42 15.89 6.81
#